data_AF-A0A6A5QVA8-F1
#
_entry.id   AF-A0A6A5QVA8-F1
#
_cell.length_a   1.000
_cell.length_b   1.000
_cell.length_c   1.000
_cell.angle_alpha   90.00
_cell.angle_beta   90.00
_cell.angle_gamma   90.00
#
_symmetry.space_group_name_H-M   'P 1'
#
loop_
_entity.id
_entity.type
_entity.pdbx_description
1 polymer ?
#
loop_
_entity_poly.entity_id
_entity_poly.type
_entity_poly.pdbx_seq_one_letter_code
_entity_poly.pdbx_strand_id
1 'polypeptide(L)' 'MPQFPRLCSSASARTFLDALEPIECIICHDGYNEAHQPVTLPVCKHVFGLPCLRTWTLSSNRGHNRCPICRAVLFDD' A
#
# COMPACT_ATOMS: atom_id res chain seq x y z
N MET A 1 -2.85 -5.37 18.77
CA MET A 1 -2.60 -4.09 19.47
C MET A 1 -1.18 -3.67 19.13
N PRO A 2 -0.93 -2.73 18.21
CA PRO A 2 0.44 -2.30 17.91
C PRO A 2 0.99 -1.53 19.12
N GLN A 3 2.16 -1.93 19.62
CA GLN A 3 2.86 -1.25 20.71
C GLN A 3 3.56 -0.02 20.14
N PHE A 4 3.02 1.17 20.40
CA PHE A 4 3.76 2.41 20.19
C PHE A 4 4.67 2.66 21.40
N PRO A 5 6.00 2.73 21.22
CA PRO A 5 6.92 3.01 22.31
C PRO A 5 6.69 4.43 22.87
N ARG A 6 6.82 4.57 24.19
CA ARG A 6 6.64 5.86 24.90
C ARG A 6 7.70 6.85 24.42
N LEU A 7 7.27 7.93 23.77
CA LEU A 7 8.17 8.96 23.25
C LEU A 7 8.71 9.86 24.38
N CYS A 8 10.04 9.88 24.54
CA CYS A 8 10.79 10.85 25.34
C CYS A 8 11.07 12.12 24.51
N SER A 9 10.94 13.31 25.11
CA SER A 9 10.90 14.63 24.47
C SER A 9 12.17 15.13 23.77
N SER A 10 13.17 14.29 23.51
CA SER A 10 14.42 14.69 22.83
C SER A 10 14.75 13.85 21.58
N ALA A 11 13.79 13.10 21.04
CA ALA A 11 14.00 12.29 19.84
C ALA A 11 14.28 13.20 18.63
N SER A 12 15.54 13.17 18.17
CA SER A 12 16.00 13.88 16.98
C SER A 12 15.22 13.40 15.76
N ALA A 13 14.89 14.30 14.84
CA ALA A 13 14.17 13.97 13.60
C ALA A 13 14.80 12.80 12.81
N ARG A 14 16.11 12.58 12.98
CA ARG A 14 16.87 11.48 12.37
C ARG A 14 16.45 10.11 12.88
N THR A 15 16.17 9.98 14.18
CA THR A 15 15.73 8.72 14.79
C THR A 15 14.29 8.37 14.40
N PHE A 16 13.46 9.39 14.12
CA PHE A 16 12.11 9.16 13.61
C PHE A 16 12.09 8.65 12.18
N LEU A 17 12.93 9.21 11.29
CA LEU A 17 13.00 8.78 9.90
C LEU A 17 13.49 7.32 9.77
N ASP A 18 14.40 6.89 10.63
CA ASP A 18 14.92 5.52 10.66
C ASP A 18 13.87 4.49 11.12
N ALA A 19 12.89 4.93 11.91
CA ALA A 19 11.78 4.09 12.39
C ALA A 19 10.59 4.03 11.41
N LEU A 20 10.64 4.75 10.29
CA LEU A 20 9.60 4.67 9.26
C LEU A 20 9.86 3.43 8.41
N GLU A 21 8.90 2.50 8.42
CA GLU A 21 8.96 1.35 7.51
C GLU A 21 8.92 1.83 6.04
N PRO A 22 9.75 1.23 5.16
CA PRO A 22 9.77 1.58 3.75
C PRO A 22 8.39 1.34 3.13
N ILE A 23 7.91 2.28 2.33
CA ILE A 23 6.62 2.15 1.66
C ILE A 23 6.77 1.11 0.54
N GLU A 24 6.12 -0.04 0.70
CA GLU A 24 6.13 -1.16 -0.23
C GLU A 24 4.73 -1.52 -0.75
N CYS A 25 4.67 -2.27 -1.85
CA CYS A 25 3.42 -2.74 -2.41
C CYS A 25 2.89 -3.95 -1.65
N ILE A 26 1.70 -3.87 -1.05
CA ILE A 26 1.07 -4.98 -0.30
C ILE A 26 0.80 -6.25 -1.13
N ILE A 27 0.84 -6.16 -2.47
CA ILE A 27 0.56 -7.31 -3.35
C ILE A 27 1.83 -8.14 -3.58
N CYS A 28 2.98 -7.50 -3.81
CA CYS A 28 4.23 -8.18 -4.15
C CYS A 28 5.36 -7.97 -3.12
N HIS A 29 5.14 -7.14 -2.11
CA HIS A 29 6.11 -6.76 -1.07
C HIS A 29 7.43 -6.18 -1.63
N ASP A 30 7.34 -5.54 -2.80
CA ASP A 30 8.47 -4.89 -3.45
C ASP A 30 8.34 -3.37 -3.31
N GLY A 31 9.49 -2.70 -3.23
CA GLY A 31 9.56 -1.24 -3.17
C GLY A 31 9.05 -0.59 -4.45
N TYR A 32 8.53 0.62 -4.34
CA TYR A 32 8.10 1.40 -5.50
C TYR A 32 9.30 1.92 -6.29
N ASN A 33 9.28 1.75 -7.61
CA ASN A 33 10.33 2.20 -8.53
C ASN A 33 9.71 2.69 -9.85
N GLU A 34 10.53 3.05 -10.85
CA GLU A 34 10.06 3.57 -12.15
C GLU A 34 9.17 2.58 -12.92
N ALA A 35 9.46 1.27 -12.83
CA ALA A 35 8.63 0.22 -13.43
C ALA A 35 7.44 -0.17 -12.54
N HIS A 36 7.55 0.08 -11.24
CA HIS A 36 6.61 -0.28 -10.20
C HIS A 36 6.07 1.00 -9.54
N GLN A 37 5.40 1.84 -10.33
CA GLN A 37 4.91 3.13 -9.86
C GLN A 37 3.77 2.98 -8.84
N PRO A 38 3.76 3.76 -7.76
CA PRO A 38 2.67 3.78 -6.81
C PRO A 38 1.45 4.47 -7.44
N VAL A 39 0.33 3.75 -7.47
CA VAL A 39 -0.98 4.27 -7.89
C VAL A 39 -1.94 4.24 -6.72
N THR A 40 -2.69 5.32 -6.54
CA THR A 40 -3.71 5.44 -5.48
C THR A 40 -5.09 5.21 -6.06
N LEU A 41 -5.85 4.30 -5.46
CA LEU A 41 -7.23 4.07 -5.87
C LEU A 41 -8.13 5.28 -5.52
N PRO A 42 -8.94 5.77 -6.46
CA PRO A 42 -9.77 6.95 -6.22
C PRO A 42 -10.86 6.70 -5.15
N VAL A 43 -11.38 5.48 -5.08
CA VAL A 43 -12.52 5.08 -4.22
C VAL A 43 -12.16 4.90 -2.74
N CYS A 44 -11.00 4.31 -2.44
CA CYS A 44 -10.62 3.93 -1.07
C CYS A 44 -9.26 4.47 -0.63
N LYS A 45 -8.57 5.23 -1.48
CA LYS A 45 -7.27 5.87 -1.21
C LYS A 45 -6.13 4.91 -0.84
N HIS A 46 -6.29 3.61 -1.07
CA HIS A 46 -5.22 2.65 -0.92
C HIS A 46 -4.23 2.73 -2.08
N VAL A 47 -2.94 2.57 -1.75
CA VAL A 47 -1.82 2.66 -2.69
C VAL A 47 -1.35 1.26 -3.07
N PHE A 48 -1.11 1.04 -4.35
CA PHE A 48 -0.60 -0.21 -4.91
C PHE A 48 0.40 0.07 -6.01
N GLY A 49 1.18 -0.93 -6.39
CA GLY A 49 1.93 -0.88 -7.63
C GLY A 49 1.02 -0.91 -8.84
N LEU A 50 1.22 -0.01 -9.80
CA LEU A 50 0.51 -0.01 -11.07
C LEU A 50 0.54 -1.38 -11.80
N PRO A 51 1.69 -2.06 -11.98
CA PRO A 51 1.70 -3.39 -12.59
C PRO A 51 0.94 -4.43 -11.76
N CYS A 52 1.03 -4.39 -10.43
CA CYS A 52 0.34 -5.32 -9.54
C CYS A 52 -1.17 -5.12 -9.56
N LEU A 53 -1.63 -3.86 -9.52
CA LEU A 53 -3.04 -3.52 -9.60
C LEU A 53 -3.61 -3.92 -10.98
N ARG A 54 -2.88 -3.67 -12.07
CA ARG A 54 -3.30 -4.09 -13.41
C ARG A 54 -3.49 -5.61 -13.46
N THR A 55 -2.49 -6.38 -13.02
CA THR A 55 -2.58 -7.85 -12.97
C THR A 55 -3.74 -8.32 -12.09
N TRP A 56 -3.97 -7.67 -10.95
CA TRP A 56 -5.11 -7.97 -10.08
C TRP A 56 -6.44 -7.79 -10.82
N THR A 57 -6.64 -6.65 -11.49
CA THR A 57 -7.90 -6.34 -12.19
C THR A 57 -8.15 -7.20 -13.43
N LEU A 58 -7.08 -7.68 -14.08
CA LEU A 58 -7.15 -8.56 -15.25
C LEU A 58 -7.24 -10.05 -14.89
N SER A 59 -7.02 -10.40 -13.61
CA SER A 59 -7.13 -11.78 -13.16
C SER A 59 -8.59 -12.24 -13.13
N SER A 60 -8.85 -13.51 -13.39
CA SER A 60 -10.21 -14.10 -13.34
C SER A 60 -10.64 -14.51 -11.93
N ASN A 61 -10.01 -13.94 -10.89
CA ASN A 61 -10.36 -14.20 -9.50
C ASN A 61 -11.65 -13.44 -9.15
N ARG A 62 -12.55 -14.02 -8.36
CA ARG A 62 -13.86 -13.42 -7.99
C ARG A 62 -13.79 -12.05 -7.27
N GLY A 63 -12.59 -11.58 -6.92
CA GLY A 63 -12.34 -10.30 -6.28
C GLY A 63 -11.51 -9.32 -7.12
N HIS A 64 -11.31 -9.58 -8.41
CA HIS A 64 -10.50 -8.73 -9.30
C HIS A 64 -11.03 -7.29 -9.41
N ASN A 65 -12.34 -7.11 -9.19
CA ASN A 65 -13.00 -5.81 -9.16
C ASN A 65 -13.04 -5.16 -7.77
N ARG A 66 -12.32 -5.69 -6.77
CA ARG A 66 -12.31 -5.18 -5.39
C ARG A 66 -10.91 -4.86 -4.91
N CYS A 67 -10.81 -3.87 -4.03
CA CYS A 67 -9.57 -3.49 -3.38
C CYS A 67 -9.01 -4.65 -2.51
N PRO A 68 -7.73 -5.05 -2.67
CA PRO A 68 -7.12 -6.11 -1.87
C PRO A 68 -7.09 -5.85 -0.36
N ILE A 69 -7.08 -4.57 0.05
CA ILE A 69 -6.98 -4.17 1.46
C ILE A 69 -8.37 -4.08 2.10
N CYS A 70 -9.28 -3.30 1.51
CA CYS A 70 -10.55 -2.95 2.15
C CYS A 70 -11.79 -3.52 1.44
N ARG A 71 -11.61 -4.27 0.35
CA ARG A 71 -12.68 -4.87 -0.47
C ARG A 71 -13.67 -3.88 -1.09
N ALA A 72 -13.35 -2.58 -1.12
CA ALA A 72 -14.13 -1.58 -1.84
C ALA A 72 -14.19 -1.92 -3.34
N VAL A 73 -15.35 -1.77 -3.96
CA VAL A 73 -15.56 -2.04 -5.39
C VAL A 73 -14.85 -0.98 -6.23
N LEU A 74 -14.04 -1.43 -7.19
CA LEU A 74 -13.25 -0.58 -8.09
C LEU A 74 -14.02 -0.27 -9.37
N PHE A 75 -14.74 -1.27 -9.89
CA PHE A 75 -15.58 -1.20 -11.08
C PHE A 75 -16.68 -2.27 -10.99
N ASP A 76 -17.78 -2.05 -11.70
CA ASP A 76 -18.87 -3.02 -11.89
C ASP A 76 -18.47 -3.99 -13.01
N ASP A 77 -18.68 -5.30 -12.79
CA ASP A 77 -18.37 -6.39 -13.75
C ASP A 77 -19.66 -6.96 -14.36
#